data_AF-A0A3C1EP61-F1
#
_entry.id   AF-A0A3C1EP61-F1
#
_cell.length_a   1.000
_cell.length_b   1.000
_cell.length_c   1.000
_cell.angle_alpha   90.00
_cell.angle_beta   90.00
_cell.angle_gamma   90.00
#
_symmetry.space_group_name_H-M   'P 1'
#
loop_
_entity.id
_entity.type
_entity.pdbx_description
1 polymer ?
#
loop_
_entity_poly.entity_id
_entity_poly.type
_entity_poly.pdbx_seq_one_letter_code
_entity_poly.pdbx_strand_id
1 'polypeptide(L)'
;MHHARGRGRRASGRRAFPRGRVPVISFLRRHRRTLFIAVIVIFLLGTFVGLGGYFFTSRDMSEAVASVGSSKIPYSRFNAQVNNYLDRLRSQNVDVTDDMIKETKVGLMRDMIVDELLLAKAEEMGIVVTDEDLARDIRSTPAFQSNGEFNPQVYYRALRTVFRETPQGYEEMRRRNLKANRLKQLIFQAAKLTPAELSELNAKDRAEAAQDYEKALKVYQEARAKKNPSAETAALAKLSPAEFKDRYFQQRKASVAGRAQQQRALELINFFLRQLATQVEIRTFLEQRESGM
;
A
#
# COMPACT_ATOMS: atom_id res chain seq x y z
N MET A 1 48.02 -51.61 -40.58
CA MET A 1 48.46 -51.20 -39.23
C MET A 1 49.02 -49.79 -39.29
N HIS A 2 48.43 -48.88 -38.52
CA HIS A 2 49.00 -47.68 -37.86
C HIS A 2 50.22 -46.96 -38.48
N HIS A 3 50.10 -45.67 -38.84
CA HIS A 3 50.24 -44.54 -37.90
C HIS A 3 50.19 -43.18 -38.64
N ALA A 4 49.30 -42.29 -38.19
CA ALA A 4 49.32 -40.86 -38.50
C ALA A 4 50.10 -40.09 -37.41
N ARG A 5 50.99 -39.18 -37.82
CA ARG A 5 51.58 -38.05 -37.07
C ARG A 5 52.05 -37.03 -38.12
N GLY A 6 51.83 -35.72 -38.06
CA GLY A 6 51.15 -34.85 -37.10
C GLY A 6 51.54 -33.38 -37.37
N ARG A 7 50.84 -32.49 -36.65
CA ARG A 7 51.13 -31.05 -36.41
C ARG A 7 50.91 -30.11 -37.62
N GLY A 8 50.15 -29.04 -37.53
CA GLY A 8 49.58 -28.32 -36.39
C GLY A 8 49.84 -26.82 -36.54
N ARG A 9 48.87 -25.99 -36.14
CA ARG A 9 48.97 -24.67 -35.47
C ARG A 9 47.75 -23.81 -35.80
N ARG A 10 46.88 -23.57 -34.81
CA ARG A 10 46.74 -22.32 -34.01
C ARG A 10 45.62 -21.46 -34.62
N ALA A 11 44.75 -20.77 -33.92
CA ALA A 11 44.45 -20.49 -32.52
C ALA A 11 42.91 -20.20 -32.50
N SER A 12 42.17 -19.88 -31.45
CA SER A 12 42.44 -19.30 -30.15
C SER A 12 41.18 -19.54 -29.31
N GLY A 13 41.34 -19.78 -28.02
CA GLY A 13 40.25 -20.12 -27.12
C GLY A 13 39.19 -19.03 -26.96
N ARG A 14 37.96 -19.49 -26.67
CA ARG A 14 36.93 -18.77 -25.91
C ARG A 14 36.28 -19.82 -25.02
N ARG A 15 36.77 -19.95 -23.78
CA ARG A 15 36.20 -19.35 -22.56
C ARG A 15 34.74 -19.77 -22.35
N ALA A 16 34.59 -20.61 -21.32
CA ALA A 16 33.42 -20.91 -20.50
C ALA A 16 32.12 -20.19 -20.87
N PHE A 17 31.07 -20.98 -21.10
CA PHE A 17 29.69 -20.51 -21.11
C PHE A 17 29.37 -19.72 -19.84
N PRO A 18 29.09 -18.40 -19.92
CA PRO A 18 28.48 -17.70 -18.80
C PRO A 18 27.01 -18.09 -18.72
N ARG A 19 26.60 -18.54 -17.53
CA ARG A 19 25.22 -18.80 -17.14
C ARG A 19 24.32 -17.61 -17.52
N GLY A 20 23.46 -17.80 -18.51
CA GLY A 20 22.37 -16.86 -18.82
C GLY A 20 21.33 -16.91 -17.71
N ARG A 21 21.48 -16.07 -16.69
CA ARG A 21 20.38 -15.76 -15.76
C ARG A 21 19.30 -15.03 -16.55
N VAL A 22 18.12 -15.64 -16.65
CA VAL A 22 16.86 -15.06 -17.14
C VAL A 22 16.66 -13.62 -16.57
N PRO A 23 16.19 -12.64 -17.35
CA PRO A 23 16.04 -11.25 -16.92
C PRO A 23 14.78 -11.02 -16.06
N VAL A 24 14.74 -11.64 -14.88
CA VAL A 24 13.83 -11.31 -13.76
C VAL A 24 13.95 -9.83 -13.35
N ILE A 25 15.10 -9.23 -13.64
CA ILE A 25 15.49 -7.85 -13.28
C ILE A 25 14.63 -6.78 -14.00
N SER A 26 13.95 -7.10 -15.10
CA SER A 26 13.03 -6.18 -15.79
C SER A 26 11.57 -6.27 -15.31
N PHE A 27 11.19 -7.37 -14.67
CA PHE A 27 9.87 -7.60 -14.04
C PHE A 27 9.70 -6.80 -12.73
N LEU A 28 10.80 -6.58 -11.99
CA LEU A 28 10.87 -5.78 -10.75
C LEU A 28 10.68 -4.27 -10.96
N ARG A 29 10.87 -3.77 -12.18
CA ARG A 29 10.88 -2.33 -12.48
C ARG A 29 9.48 -1.72 -12.66
N ARG A 30 8.45 -2.53 -12.94
CA ARG A 30 7.07 -2.08 -13.25
C ARG A 30 6.05 -2.33 -12.12
N HIS A 31 6.39 -3.14 -11.12
CA HIS A 31 5.52 -3.51 -9.97
C HIS A 31 6.09 -3.12 -8.58
N ARG A 32 6.89 -2.04 -8.48
CA ARG A 32 7.63 -1.65 -7.26
C ARG A 32 6.75 -1.26 -6.05
N ARG A 33 5.52 -0.76 -6.27
CA ARG A 33 4.53 -0.55 -5.18
C ARG A 33 4.11 -1.87 -4.50
N THR A 34 4.31 -3.01 -5.19
CA THR A 34 3.88 -4.36 -4.82
C THR A 34 5.01 -5.21 -4.20
N LEU A 35 6.21 -4.66 -3.94
CA LEU A 35 7.31 -5.39 -3.27
C LEU A 35 7.57 -4.94 -1.82
N PHE A 36 7.19 -3.72 -1.46
CA PHE A 36 7.60 -3.14 -0.19
C PHE A 36 6.60 -3.42 0.96
N ILE A 37 5.30 -3.38 0.64
CA ILE A 37 4.22 -3.94 1.47
C ILE A 37 4.33 -5.48 1.52
N ALA A 38 4.73 -6.10 0.40
CA ALA A 38 4.81 -7.55 0.29
C ALA A 38 5.90 -8.19 1.18
N VAL A 39 7.02 -7.53 1.46
CA VAL A 39 8.02 -8.03 2.44
C VAL A 39 7.56 -7.88 3.90
N ILE A 40 6.71 -6.91 4.21
CA ILE A 40 6.12 -6.77 5.55
C ILE A 40 5.05 -7.84 5.79
N VAL A 41 4.31 -8.18 4.74
CA VAL A 41 3.43 -9.34 4.66
C VAL A 41 4.20 -10.67 4.72
N ILE A 42 5.46 -10.72 4.27
CA ILE A 42 6.28 -11.95 4.34
C ILE A 42 6.84 -12.20 5.76
N PHE A 43 7.02 -11.17 6.58
CA PHE A 43 7.45 -11.31 7.99
C PHE A 43 6.30 -11.61 8.97
N LEU A 44 5.03 -11.38 8.58
CA LEU A 44 3.86 -11.90 9.32
C LEU A 44 3.89 -13.45 9.42
N LEU A 45 4.66 -14.12 8.56
CA LEU A 45 5.14 -15.48 8.72
C LEU A 45 6.64 -15.46 9.04
N GLY A 46 7.00 -15.23 10.28
CA GLY A 46 8.05 -16.02 10.89
C GLY A 46 7.37 -16.97 11.84
N THR A 47 6.51 -17.86 11.35
CA THR A 47 6.02 -19.03 12.08
C THR A 47 7.13 -19.55 12.99
N PHE A 48 6.79 -19.91 14.23
CA PHE A 48 7.67 -20.35 15.32
C PHE A 48 8.14 -19.21 16.27
N VAL A 49 8.05 -19.35 17.59
CA VAL A 49 8.06 -20.58 18.39
C VAL A 49 7.13 -20.39 19.58
N GLY A 50 6.23 -21.34 19.82
CA GLY A 50 5.67 -21.55 21.15
C GLY A 50 6.79 -21.88 22.13
N LEU A 51 7.38 -20.87 22.75
CA LEU A 51 8.26 -20.96 23.91
C LEU A 51 8.14 -19.63 24.66
N GLY A 52 7.19 -19.59 25.59
CA GLY A 52 6.90 -18.43 26.42
C GLY A 52 5.56 -18.55 27.11
N GLY A 53 5.24 -19.73 27.64
CA GLY A 53 4.25 -19.81 28.70
C GLY A 53 4.77 -18.93 29.82
N TYR A 54 4.06 -17.85 30.14
CA TYR A 54 3.90 -17.26 31.47
C TYR A 54 2.97 -16.03 31.32
N PHE A 55 1.74 -16.20 31.81
CA PHE A 55 0.76 -15.19 32.23
C PHE A 55 -0.08 -14.42 31.20
N PHE A 56 -0.97 -15.05 30.41
CA PHE A 56 -2.24 -14.39 30.04
C PHE A 56 -3.39 -15.41 29.90
N THR A 57 -4.56 -15.09 30.47
CA THR A 57 -5.74 -15.97 30.61
C THR A 57 -6.52 -16.07 29.28
N SER A 58 -7.29 -17.14 29.06
CA SER A 58 -8.18 -17.38 27.90
C SER A 58 -9.16 -16.24 27.55
N ARG A 59 -9.31 -15.27 28.45
CA ARG A 59 -10.11 -14.04 28.28
C ARG A 59 -9.45 -13.02 27.34
N ASP A 60 -8.12 -12.99 27.25
CA ASP A 60 -7.41 -12.04 26.37
C ASP A 60 -7.49 -12.43 24.89
N MET A 61 -7.60 -13.73 24.60
CA MET A 61 -7.80 -14.24 23.24
C MET A 61 -9.24 -14.04 22.73
N SER A 62 -10.23 -13.83 23.61
CA SER A 62 -11.62 -13.62 23.21
C SER A 62 -11.99 -12.15 22.93
N GLU A 63 -11.15 -11.19 23.32
CA GLU A 63 -11.47 -9.75 23.26
C GLU A 63 -10.74 -8.95 22.15
N ALA A 64 -9.69 -9.48 21.51
CA ALA A 64 -8.88 -8.76 20.51
C ALA A 64 -8.69 -9.52 19.17
N VAL A 65 -8.46 -8.80 18.07
CA VAL A 65 -8.05 -9.37 16.76
C VAL A 65 -6.54 -9.40 16.56
N ALA A 66 -5.82 -8.50 17.22
CA ALA A 66 -4.38 -8.40 17.15
C ALA A 66 -3.85 -7.61 18.35
N SER A 67 -2.56 -7.71 18.62
CA SER A 67 -1.83 -6.86 19.55
C SER A 67 -0.54 -6.36 18.93
N VAL A 68 -0.15 -5.15 19.32
CA VAL A 68 1.09 -4.46 18.92
C VAL A 68 1.77 -4.01 20.21
N GLY A 69 2.77 -4.78 20.66
CA GLY A 69 3.36 -4.64 21.99
C GLY A 69 2.30 -4.83 23.08
N SER A 70 2.16 -3.84 23.96
CA SER A 70 1.12 -3.81 25.00
C SER A 70 -0.25 -3.34 24.51
N SER A 71 -0.34 -2.78 23.29
CA SER A 71 -1.60 -2.25 22.75
C SER A 71 -2.41 -3.37 22.09
N LYS A 72 -3.64 -3.57 22.53
CA LYS A 72 -4.58 -4.53 21.95
C LYS A 72 -5.50 -3.84 20.95
N ILE A 73 -5.82 -4.52 19.86
CA ILE A 73 -6.85 -4.10 18.89
C ILE A 73 -8.13 -4.88 19.22
N PRO A 74 -9.13 -4.25 19.86
CA PRO A 74 -10.32 -4.97 20.31
C PRO A 74 -11.13 -5.50 19.13
N TYR A 75 -11.68 -6.70 19.28
CA TYR A 75 -12.52 -7.32 18.25
C TYR A 75 -13.80 -6.54 18.00
N SER A 76 -14.40 -5.97 19.04
CA SER A 76 -15.57 -5.10 18.93
C SER A 76 -15.31 -3.89 18.03
N ARG A 77 -14.16 -3.21 18.23
CA ARG A 77 -13.72 -2.08 17.40
C ARG A 77 -13.47 -2.52 15.96
N PHE A 78 -12.78 -3.63 15.76
CA PHE A 78 -12.53 -4.19 14.44
C PHE A 78 -13.83 -4.49 13.69
N ASN A 79 -14.75 -5.22 14.32
CA ASN A 79 -16.04 -5.54 13.73
C ASN A 79 -16.89 -4.31 13.41
N ALA A 80 -16.87 -3.30 14.28
CA ALA A 80 -17.55 -2.04 14.00
C ALA A 80 -16.99 -1.38 12.73
N GLN A 81 -15.65 -1.37 12.54
CA GLN A 81 -15.04 -0.84 11.34
C GLN A 81 -15.36 -1.65 10.08
N VAL A 82 -15.35 -2.99 10.19
CA VAL A 82 -15.75 -3.89 9.10
C VAL A 82 -17.18 -3.61 8.69
N ASN A 83 -18.13 -3.62 9.64
CA ASN A 83 -19.54 -3.36 9.35
C ASN A 83 -19.76 -1.99 8.72
N ASN A 84 -19.15 -0.93 9.29
CA ASN A 84 -19.23 0.42 8.73
C ASN A 84 -18.65 0.53 7.31
N TYR A 85 -17.63 -0.26 6.97
CA TYR A 85 -17.09 -0.30 5.62
C TYR A 85 -18.03 -1.04 4.67
N LEU A 86 -18.53 -2.21 5.05
CA LEU A 86 -19.47 -2.99 4.24
C LEU A 86 -20.79 -2.25 4.01
N ASP A 87 -21.32 -1.56 5.01
CA ASP A 87 -22.55 -0.78 4.90
C ASP A 87 -22.40 0.40 3.92
N ARG A 88 -21.21 1.00 3.86
CA ARG A 88 -20.89 2.01 2.84
C ARG A 88 -20.87 1.41 1.44
N LEU A 89 -20.29 0.22 1.25
CA LEU A 89 -20.33 -0.47 -0.05
C LEU A 89 -21.77 -0.81 -0.46
N ARG A 90 -22.58 -1.32 0.47
CA ARG A 90 -24.02 -1.59 0.23
C ARG A 90 -24.79 -0.33 -0.13
N SER A 91 -24.51 0.79 0.54
CA SER A 91 -25.14 2.09 0.21
C SER A 91 -24.78 2.61 -1.18
N GLN A 92 -23.70 2.10 -1.77
CA GLN A 92 -23.26 2.38 -3.14
C GLN A 92 -23.78 1.35 -4.15
N ASN A 93 -24.73 0.49 -3.74
CA ASN A 93 -25.28 -0.62 -4.52
C ASN A 93 -24.22 -1.63 -4.98
N VAL A 94 -23.13 -1.78 -4.22
CA VAL A 94 -22.15 -2.84 -4.46
C VAL A 94 -22.66 -4.14 -3.85
N ASP A 95 -22.71 -5.20 -4.65
CA ASP A 95 -23.03 -6.55 -4.16
C ASP A 95 -21.87 -7.10 -3.32
N VAL A 96 -22.15 -7.46 -2.07
CA VAL A 96 -21.13 -7.82 -1.10
C VAL A 96 -21.02 -9.34 -0.99
N THR A 97 -19.97 -9.90 -1.60
CA THR A 97 -19.68 -11.34 -1.56
C THR A 97 -18.88 -11.74 -0.31
N ASP A 98 -18.92 -13.03 0.06
CA ASP A 98 -18.18 -13.57 1.20
C ASP A 98 -16.65 -13.40 1.05
N ASP A 99 -16.12 -13.60 -0.15
CA ASP A 99 -14.69 -13.38 -0.44
C ASP A 99 -14.29 -11.92 -0.19
N MET A 100 -15.13 -10.97 -0.63
CA MET A 100 -14.87 -9.55 -0.40
C MET A 100 -14.94 -9.20 1.09
N ILE A 101 -15.83 -9.83 1.86
CA ILE A 101 -15.88 -9.67 3.32
C ILE A 101 -14.57 -10.16 3.95
N LYS A 102 -14.08 -11.33 3.55
CA LYS A 102 -12.83 -11.91 4.07
C LYS A 102 -11.62 -11.02 3.75
N GLU A 103 -11.50 -10.57 2.49
CA GLU A 103 -10.44 -9.66 2.07
C GLU A 103 -10.51 -8.32 2.82
N THR A 104 -11.73 -7.78 2.99
CA THR A 104 -11.97 -6.56 3.76
C THR A 104 -11.51 -6.70 5.20
N LYS A 105 -11.87 -7.81 5.86
CA LYS A 105 -11.46 -8.10 7.24
C LYS A 105 -9.94 -8.14 7.38
N VAL A 106 -9.25 -8.87 6.50
CA VAL A 106 -7.77 -8.94 6.51
C VAL A 106 -7.16 -7.56 6.24
N GLY A 107 -7.68 -6.83 5.26
CA GLY A 107 -7.24 -5.48 4.92
C GLY A 107 -7.39 -4.50 6.08
N LEU A 108 -8.57 -4.44 6.69
CA LEU A 108 -8.84 -3.55 7.82
C LEU A 108 -8.04 -3.94 9.06
N MET A 109 -7.89 -5.23 9.38
CA MET A 109 -7.06 -5.65 10.51
C MET A 109 -5.63 -5.19 10.30
N ARG A 110 -5.10 -5.38 9.10
CA ARG A 110 -3.76 -4.94 8.73
C ARG A 110 -3.62 -3.42 8.85
N ASP A 111 -4.58 -2.65 8.34
CA ASP A 111 -4.56 -1.19 8.43
C ASP A 111 -4.58 -0.74 9.89
N MET A 112 -5.38 -1.38 10.75
CA MET A 112 -5.39 -1.10 12.19
C MET A 112 -4.04 -1.42 12.84
N ILE A 113 -3.39 -2.54 12.50
CA ILE A 113 -2.05 -2.87 12.99
C ILE A 113 -1.03 -1.81 12.56
N VAL A 114 -1.08 -1.38 11.29
CA VAL A 114 -0.20 -0.34 10.77
C VAL A 114 -0.42 0.99 11.49
N ASP A 115 -1.67 1.35 11.75
CA ASP A 115 -2.02 2.56 12.51
C ASP A 115 -1.49 2.51 13.95
N GLU A 116 -1.60 1.36 14.62
CA GLU A 116 -1.05 1.15 15.96
C GLU A 116 0.48 1.21 15.98
N LEU A 117 1.17 0.62 14.98
CA LEU A 117 2.62 0.74 14.84
C LEU A 117 3.06 2.19 14.60
N LEU A 118 2.37 2.91 13.72
CA LEU A 118 2.66 4.31 13.45
C LEU A 118 2.41 5.19 14.67
N LEU A 119 1.36 4.90 15.44
CA LEU A 119 1.12 5.58 16.71
C LEU A 119 2.28 5.33 17.69
N ALA A 120 2.67 4.07 17.90
CA ALA A 120 3.77 3.73 18.79
C ALA A 120 5.07 4.45 18.40
N LYS A 121 5.37 4.52 17.11
CA LYS A 121 6.53 5.27 16.62
C LYS A 121 6.41 6.77 16.83
N ALA A 122 5.22 7.32 16.61
CA ALA A 122 4.97 8.73 16.84
C ALA A 122 5.17 9.10 18.32
N GLU A 123 4.79 8.21 19.24
CA GLU A 123 5.00 8.37 20.67
C GLU A 123 6.48 8.29 21.06
N GLU A 124 7.21 7.31 20.53
CA GLU A 124 8.67 7.19 20.70
C GLU A 124 9.40 8.47 20.21
N MET A 125 8.92 9.06 19.11
CA MET A 125 9.48 10.30 18.55
C MET A 125 9.03 11.57 19.28
N GLY A 126 8.22 11.45 20.34
CA GLY A 126 7.71 12.60 21.09
C GLY A 126 6.74 13.48 20.30
N ILE A 127 6.03 12.92 19.31
CA ILE A 127 5.02 13.67 18.54
C ILE A 127 3.82 13.94 19.46
N VAL A 128 3.58 15.23 19.69
CA VAL A 128 2.45 15.71 20.49
C VAL A 128 1.35 16.24 19.58
N VAL A 129 0.10 15.98 19.98
CA VAL A 129 -1.10 16.63 19.42
C VAL A 129 -1.64 17.53 20.51
N THR A 130 -1.66 18.84 20.25
CA THR A 130 -2.16 19.85 21.20
C THR A 130 -3.68 19.79 21.30
N ASP A 131 -4.24 20.40 22.35
CA ASP A 131 -5.70 20.51 22.50
C ASP A 131 -6.30 21.38 21.40
N GLU A 132 -5.57 22.41 20.94
CA GLU A 132 -5.96 23.23 19.80
C GLU A 132 -6.00 22.44 18.49
N ASP A 133 -5.04 21.55 18.25
CA ASP A 133 -5.03 20.68 17.07
C ASP A 133 -6.24 19.74 17.09
N LEU A 134 -6.52 19.13 18.25
CA LEU A 134 -7.68 18.25 18.43
C LEU A 134 -9.00 19.03 18.24
N ALA A 135 -9.12 20.20 18.87
CA ALA A 135 -10.31 21.04 18.77
C ALA A 135 -10.55 21.51 17.33
N ARG A 136 -9.48 21.90 16.61
CA ARG A 136 -9.58 22.30 15.20
C ARG A 136 -10.08 21.15 14.34
N ASP A 137 -9.52 19.96 14.53
CA ASP A 137 -9.92 18.77 13.79
C ASP A 137 -11.38 18.38 14.06
N ILE A 138 -11.81 18.37 15.33
CA ILE A 138 -13.21 18.11 15.72
C ILE A 138 -14.14 19.16 15.10
N ARG A 139 -13.82 20.46 15.21
CA ARG A 139 -14.63 21.54 14.61
C ARG A 139 -14.72 21.46 13.10
N SER A 140 -13.70 20.92 12.43
CA SER A 140 -13.67 20.72 10.99
C SER A 140 -14.43 19.47 10.52
N THR A 141 -14.88 18.62 11.43
CA THR A 141 -15.58 17.38 11.08
C THR A 141 -17.01 17.69 10.64
N PRO A 142 -17.41 17.37 9.38
CA PRO A 142 -18.72 17.76 8.85
C PRO A 142 -19.90 17.20 9.66
N ALA A 143 -19.75 16.02 10.26
CA ALA A 143 -20.78 15.40 11.09
C ALA A 143 -21.09 16.19 12.38
N PHE A 144 -20.23 17.15 12.76
CA PHE A 144 -20.38 17.99 13.94
C PHE A 144 -20.76 19.43 13.61
N GLN A 145 -21.06 19.71 12.34
CA GLN A 145 -21.38 21.04 11.85
C GLN A 145 -22.88 21.22 11.61
N SER A 146 -23.35 22.45 11.78
CA SER A 146 -24.66 22.94 11.34
C SER A 146 -24.41 24.20 10.53
N ASN A 147 -24.93 24.25 9.30
CA ASN A 147 -24.66 25.35 8.35
C ASN A 147 -23.16 25.61 8.11
N GLY A 148 -22.33 24.56 8.16
CA GLY A 148 -20.88 24.65 7.93
C GLY A 148 -20.05 25.07 9.15
N GLU A 149 -20.69 25.39 10.28
CA GLU A 149 -20.01 25.76 11.53
C GLU A 149 -20.20 24.71 12.61
N PHE A 150 -19.21 24.54 13.48
CA PHE A 150 -19.28 23.57 14.58
C PHE A 150 -20.46 23.88 15.51
N ASN A 151 -21.27 22.86 15.81
CA ASN A 151 -22.39 22.97 16.73
C ASN A 151 -22.27 21.92 17.85
N PRO A 152 -22.09 22.34 19.13
CA PRO A 152 -21.93 21.42 20.26
C PRO A 152 -23.10 20.44 20.43
N GLN A 153 -24.33 20.85 20.16
CA GLN A 153 -25.50 19.98 20.27
C GLN A 153 -25.52 18.91 19.18
N VAL A 154 -25.07 19.25 17.96
CA VAL A 154 -24.88 18.28 16.87
C VAL A 154 -23.77 17.31 17.22
N TYR A 155 -22.65 17.80 17.77
CA TYR A 155 -21.55 16.95 18.25
C TYR A 155 -22.01 15.92 19.28
N TYR A 156 -22.62 16.34 20.39
CA TYR A 156 -23.06 15.40 21.44
C TYR A 156 -24.15 14.44 20.96
N ARG A 157 -25.00 14.87 20.01
CA ARG A 157 -26.00 13.99 19.39
C ARG A 157 -25.32 12.94 18.53
N ALA A 158 -24.42 13.36 17.64
CA ALA A 158 -23.67 12.45 16.76
C ALA A 158 -22.85 11.45 17.56
N LEU A 159 -22.22 11.86 18.66
CA LEU A 159 -21.52 10.94 19.55
C LEU A 159 -22.41 9.85 20.12
N ARG A 160 -23.63 10.21 20.55
CA ARG A 160 -24.59 9.23 21.10
C ARG A 160 -25.20 8.32 20.04
N THR A 161 -25.58 8.87 18.89
CA THR A 161 -26.39 8.14 17.90
C THR A 161 -25.57 7.46 16.82
N VAL A 162 -24.49 8.09 16.36
CA VAL A 162 -23.66 7.62 15.24
C VAL A 162 -22.43 6.90 15.76
N PHE A 163 -21.63 7.58 16.59
CA PHE A 163 -20.35 7.01 17.06
C PHE A 163 -20.52 6.06 18.25
N ARG A 164 -21.62 6.20 19.01
CA ARG A 164 -21.91 5.45 20.23
C ARG A 164 -20.75 5.47 21.23
N GLU A 165 -20.20 6.67 21.43
CA GLU A 165 -19.04 6.91 22.29
C GLU A 165 -19.26 8.08 23.24
N THR A 166 -18.49 8.10 24.32
CA THR A 166 -18.36 9.25 25.20
C THR A 166 -17.51 10.34 24.56
N PRO A 167 -17.70 11.62 24.95
CA PRO A 167 -16.84 12.71 24.47
C PRO A 167 -15.36 12.44 24.72
N GLN A 168 -15.02 12.04 25.94
CA GLN A 168 -13.64 11.71 26.31
C GLN A 168 -13.07 10.58 25.46
N GLY A 169 -13.78 9.45 25.34
CA GLY A 169 -13.33 8.31 24.53
C GLY A 169 -13.14 8.67 23.06
N TYR A 170 -14.07 9.47 22.49
CA TYR A 170 -13.95 9.97 21.14
C TYR A 170 -12.72 10.88 20.96
N GLU A 171 -12.52 11.83 21.87
CA GLU A 171 -11.41 12.78 21.85
C GLU A 171 -10.05 12.08 21.98
N GLU A 172 -9.93 11.11 22.89
CA GLU A 172 -8.72 10.28 23.05
C GLU A 172 -8.44 9.47 21.78
N MET A 173 -9.45 8.76 21.26
CA MET A 173 -9.33 8.03 20.00
C MET A 173 -8.88 8.97 18.87
N ARG A 174 -9.48 10.17 18.79
CA ARG A 174 -9.17 11.12 17.73
C ARG A 174 -7.76 11.67 17.86
N ARG A 175 -7.30 11.96 19.08
CA ARG A 175 -5.93 12.38 19.36
C ARG A 175 -4.91 11.32 18.94
N ARG A 176 -5.17 10.04 19.21
CA ARG A 176 -4.32 8.92 18.75
C ARG A 176 -4.24 8.89 17.22
N ASN A 177 -5.38 8.99 16.54
CA ASN A 177 -5.43 9.01 15.07
C ASN A 177 -4.67 10.22 14.50
N LEU A 178 -4.83 11.40 15.09
CA LEU A 178 -4.10 12.61 14.69
C LEU A 178 -2.59 12.44 14.86
N LYS A 179 -2.14 11.80 15.95
CA LYS A 179 -0.72 11.55 16.22
C LYS A 179 -0.11 10.63 15.15
N ALA A 180 -0.77 9.50 14.86
CA ALA A 180 -0.34 8.59 13.79
C ALA A 180 -0.34 9.28 12.41
N ASN A 181 -1.37 10.10 12.13
CA ASN A 181 -1.45 10.86 10.88
C ASN A 181 -0.37 11.94 10.76
N ARG A 182 0.02 12.59 11.87
CA ARG A 182 1.12 13.56 11.90
C ARG A 182 2.43 12.90 11.49
N LEU A 183 2.71 11.68 11.98
CA LEU A 183 3.87 10.91 11.53
C LEU A 183 3.79 10.58 10.04
N LYS A 184 2.64 10.09 9.54
CA LYS A 184 2.44 9.85 8.09
C LYS A 184 2.73 11.09 7.25
N GLN A 185 2.27 12.26 7.70
CA GLN A 185 2.51 13.54 7.03
C GLN A 185 4.00 13.91 7.03
N LEU A 186 4.70 13.76 8.16
CA LEU A 186 6.15 14.01 8.24
C LEU A 186 6.93 13.09 7.30
N ILE A 187 6.57 11.80 7.25
CA ILE A 187 7.17 10.84 6.30
C ILE A 187 6.93 11.28 4.85
N PHE A 188 5.70 11.71 4.53
CA PHE A 188 5.37 12.18 3.19
C PHE A 188 6.11 13.48 2.82
N GLN A 189 6.34 14.37 3.78
CA GLN A 189 7.13 15.60 3.59
C GLN A 189 8.61 15.27 3.37
N ALA A 190 9.17 14.33 4.15
CA ALA A 190 10.54 13.83 3.96
C ALA A 190 10.73 13.10 2.63
N ALA A 191 9.66 12.56 2.05
CA ALA A 191 9.65 11.91 0.74
C ALA A 191 9.59 12.89 -0.46
N LYS A 192 9.51 14.20 -0.23
CA LYS A 192 9.51 15.19 -1.31
C LYS A 192 10.81 15.09 -2.12
N LEU A 193 10.68 15.12 -3.44
CA LEU A 193 11.82 15.09 -4.36
C LEU A 193 12.43 16.49 -4.51
N THR A 194 13.75 16.55 -4.61
CA THR A 194 14.48 17.77 -4.97
C THR A 194 14.24 18.14 -6.44
N PRO A 195 14.45 19.42 -6.84
CA PRO A 195 14.32 19.83 -8.23
C PRO A 195 15.22 19.04 -9.19
N ALA A 196 16.42 18.67 -8.75
CA ALA A 196 17.36 17.87 -9.52
C ALA A 196 16.85 16.44 -9.74
N GLU A 197 16.39 15.76 -8.68
CA GLU A 197 15.78 14.43 -8.78
C GLU A 197 14.53 14.44 -9.66
N LEU A 198 13.72 15.51 -9.58
CA LEU A 198 12.54 15.68 -10.41
C LEU A 198 12.91 15.86 -11.89
N SER A 199 13.94 16.64 -12.18
CA SER A 199 14.46 16.83 -13.55
C SER A 199 14.96 15.50 -14.13
N GLU A 200 15.76 14.76 -13.37
CA GLU A 200 16.28 13.45 -13.77
C GLU A 200 15.15 12.43 -14.00
N LEU A 201 14.17 12.40 -13.10
CA LEU A 201 13.02 11.51 -13.20
C LEU A 201 12.15 11.84 -14.42
N ASN A 202 11.93 13.13 -14.69
CA ASN A 202 11.22 13.57 -15.90
C ASN A 202 11.99 13.22 -17.17
N ALA A 203 13.32 13.32 -17.16
CA ALA A 203 14.16 12.91 -18.28
C ALA A 203 14.08 11.39 -18.52
N LYS A 204 14.14 10.58 -17.46
CA LYS A 204 13.96 9.12 -17.53
C LYS A 204 12.56 8.75 -18.02
N ASP A 205 11.51 9.37 -17.49
CA ASP A 205 10.14 9.10 -17.91
C ASP A 205 9.91 9.48 -19.37
N ARG A 206 10.49 10.59 -19.86
CA ARG A 206 10.46 10.97 -21.29
C ARG A 206 11.19 9.95 -22.18
N ALA A 207 12.36 9.48 -21.75
CA ALA A 207 13.11 8.47 -22.48
C ALA A 207 12.35 7.13 -22.55
N GLU A 208 11.76 6.69 -21.43
CA GLU A 208 10.88 5.52 -21.40
C GLU A 208 9.61 5.73 -22.23
N ALA A 209 9.01 6.93 -22.21
CA ALA A 209 7.86 7.28 -23.04
C ALA A 209 8.18 7.11 -24.52
N ALA A 210 9.35 7.58 -24.94
CA ALA A 210 9.79 7.50 -26.33
C ALA A 210 9.94 6.03 -26.77
N GLN A 211 10.63 5.22 -25.96
CA GLN A 211 10.82 3.79 -26.26
C GLN A 211 9.51 3.01 -26.25
N ASP A 212 8.62 3.28 -25.29
CA ASP A 212 7.33 2.61 -25.21
C ASP A 212 6.37 3.09 -26.31
N TYR A 213 6.45 4.35 -26.71
CA TYR A 213 5.71 4.90 -27.84
C TYR A 213 6.15 4.26 -29.15
N GLU A 214 7.45 4.05 -29.38
CA GLU A 214 7.96 3.36 -30.57
C GLU A 214 7.41 1.93 -30.68
N LYS A 215 7.40 1.18 -29.57
CA LYS A 215 6.82 -0.17 -29.53
C LYS A 215 5.31 -0.13 -29.79
N ALA A 216 4.59 0.79 -29.16
CA ALA A 216 3.16 0.95 -29.36
C ALA A 216 2.82 1.39 -30.78
N LEU A 217 3.65 2.25 -31.39
CA LEU A 217 3.54 2.70 -32.76
C LEU A 217 3.74 1.54 -33.74
N LYS A 218 4.71 0.65 -33.48
CA LYS A 218 4.91 -0.56 -34.28
C LYS A 218 3.68 -1.47 -34.23
N VAL A 219 3.10 -1.69 -33.06
CA VAL A 219 1.85 -2.46 -32.89
C VAL A 219 0.68 -1.78 -33.63
N TYR A 220 0.55 -0.46 -33.53
CA TYR A 220 -0.46 0.32 -34.25
C TYR A 220 -0.31 0.17 -35.77
N GLN A 221 0.91 0.28 -36.30
CA GLN A 221 1.20 0.11 -37.73
C GLN A 221 0.87 -1.30 -38.22
N GLU A 222 1.29 -2.32 -37.47
CA GLU A 222 1.00 -3.72 -37.77
C GLU A 222 -0.51 -4.02 -37.73
N ALA A 223 -1.23 -3.47 -36.76
CA ALA A 223 -2.68 -3.60 -36.65
C ALA A 223 -3.41 -2.99 -37.86
N ARG A 224 -2.90 -1.87 -38.37
CA ARG A 224 -3.48 -1.17 -39.52
C ARG A 224 -3.15 -1.81 -40.86
N ALA A 225 -2.03 -2.53 -40.94
CA ALA A 225 -1.61 -3.26 -42.14
C ALA A 225 -2.32 -4.62 -42.33
N LYS A 226 -2.86 -5.22 -41.26
CA LYS A 226 -3.55 -6.51 -41.32
C LYS A 226 -4.96 -6.36 -41.88
N LYS A 227 -5.34 -7.24 -42.83
CA LYS A 227 -6.72 -7.30 -43.38
C LYS A 227 -7.77 -7.69 -42.33
N ASN A 228 -7.41 -8.54 -41.36
CA ASN A 228 -8.26 -8.93 -40.23
C ASN A 228 -7.45 -8.86 -38.92
N PRO A 229 -7.40 -7.69 -38.25
CA PRO A 229 -6.75 -7.55 -36.95
C PRO A 229 -7.52 -8.32 -35.86
N SER A 230 -6.83 -8.70 -34.78
CA SER A 230 -7.48 -9.31 -33.61
C SER A 230 -8.47 -8.33 -32.96
N ALA A 231 -9.46 -8.85 -32.22
CA ALA A 231 -10.44 -8.01 -31.51
C ALA A 231 -9.77 -6.93 -30.64
N GLU A 232 -8.63 -7.26 -30.02
CA GLU A 232 -7.82 -6.37 -29.18
C GLU A 232 -7.10 -5.25 -29.95
N THR A 233 -6.71 -5.50 -31.21
CA THR A 233 -5.97 -4.54 -32.06
C THR A 233 -6.86 -3.80 -33.07
N ALA A 234 -8.07 -4.28 -33.31
CA ALA A 234 -9.06 -3.66 -34.20
C ALA A 234 -9.47 -2.26 -33.73
N ALA A 235 -9.51 -2.03 -32.41
CA ALA A 235 -9.79 -0.70 -31.84
C ALA A 235 -8.65 0.30 -32.10
N LEU A 236 -7.40 -0.17 -32.09
CA LEU A 236 -6.22 0.66 -32.38
C LEU A 236 -6.15 1.04 -33.86
N ALA A 237 -6.46 0.10 -34.76
CA ALA A 237 -6.41 0.31 -36.21
C ALA A 237 -7.41 1.38 -36.72
N LYS A 238 -8.49 1.63 -35.95
CA LYS A 238 -9.50 2.66 -36.25
C LYS A 238 -9.05 4.08 -35.91
N LEU A 239 -8.02 4.26 -35.09
CA LEU A 239 -7.52 5.57 -34.69
C LEU A 239 -6.67 6.18 -35.82
N SER A 240 -6.81 7.49 -36.05
CA SER A 240 -5.81 8.23 -36.84
C SER A 240 -4.46 8.29 -36.09
N PRO A 241 -3.35 8.53 -36.80
CA PRO A 241 -2.03 8.64 -36.16
C PRO A 241 -1.97 9.73 -35.08
N ALA A 242 -2.69 10.84 -35.29
CA ALA A 242 -2.80 11.92 -34.33
C ALA A 242 -3.58 11.49 -33.07
N GLU A 243 -4.76 10.88 -33.25
CA GLU A 243 -5.57 10.39 -32.13
C GLU A 243 -4.88 9.28 -31.34
N PHE A 244 -4.12 8.40 -32.01
CA PHE A 244 -3.31 7.38 -31.35
C PHE A 244 -2.24 8.01 -30.46
N LYS A 245 -1.49 8.99 -30.99
CA LYS A 245 -0.47 9.73 -30.24
C LYS A 245 -1.09 10.44 -29.04
N ASP A 246 -2.20 11.15 -29.24
CA ASP A 246 -2.87 11.90 -28.19
C ASP A 246 -3.40 10.96 -27.09
N ARG A 247 -4.10 9.88 -27.45
CA ARG A 247 -4.58 8.90 -26.48
C ARG A 247 -3.44 8.26 -25.69
N TYR A 248 -2.33 7.92 -26.35
CA TYR A 248 -1.16 7.34 -25.70
C TYR A 248 -0.58 8.28 -24.62
N PHE A 249 -0.36 9.55 -24.95
CA PHE A 249 0.21 10.51 -23.99
C PHE A 249 -0.79 10.96 -22.93
N GLN A 250 -2.09 11.01 -23.24
CA GLN A 250 -3.14 11.30 -22.25
C GLN A 250 -3.25 10.19 -21.20
N GLN A 251 -3.13 8.91 -21.58
CA GLN A 251 -3.08 7.81 -20.62
C GLN A 251 -1.85 7.87 -19.70
N ARG A 252 -0.73 8.41 -20.19
CA ARG A 252 0.51 8.59 -19.39
C ARG A 252 0.49 9.81 -18.47
N LYS A 253 -0.50 10.70 -18.58
CA LYS A 253 -0.49 12.07 -18.02
C LYS A 253 -0.52 12.19 -16.48
N ALA A 254 -0.53 11.08 -15.74
CA ALA A 254 -0.31 11.14 -14.28
C ALA A 254 1.07 11.73 -13.99
N SER A 255 1.13 12.85 -13.23
CA SER A 255 2.39 13.56 -12.98
C SER A 255 3.44 12.61 -12.43
N VAL A 256 4.52 12.45 -13.19
CA VAL A 256 5.67 11.59 -12.87
C VAL A 256 6.19 11.91 -11.46
N ALA A 257 6.22 13.20 -11.14
CA ALA A 257 6.51 13.77 -9.83
C ALA A 257 5.63 13.17 -8.72
N GLY A 258 4.30 13.23 -8.87
CA GLY A 258 3.36 12.76 -7.85
C GLY A 258 3.46 11.25 -7.63
N ARG A 259 3.59 10.47 -8.72
CA ARG A 259 3.76 9.01 -8.64
C ARG A 259 5.05 8.62 -7.90
N ALA A 260 6.16 9.30 -8.18
CA ALA A 260 7.45 9.01 -7.55
C ALA A 260 7.54 9.49 -6.10
N GLN A 261 6.98 10.66 -5.77
CA GLN A 261 6.87 11.11 -4.39
C GLN A 261 6.04 10.13 -3.54
N GLN A 262 4.90 9.65 -4.07
CA GLN A 262 4.11 8.61 -3.42
C GLN A 262 4.91 7.31 -3.22
N GLN A 263 5.70 6.89 -4.21
CA GLN A 263 6.55 5.69 -4.08
C GLN A 263 7.63 5.88 -3.00
N ARG A 264 8.30 7.03 -2.95
CA ARG A 264 9.30 7.34 -1.92
C ARG A 264 8.68 7.41 -0.52
N ALA A 265 7.47 7.94 -0.40
CA ALA A 265 6.74 7.96 0.87
C ALA A 265 6.42 6.55 1.36
N LEU A 266 5.94 5.69 0.47
CA LEU A 266 5.73 4.27 0.79
C LEU A 266 7.03 3.58 1.17
N GLU A 267 8.14 3.90 0.51
CA GLU A 267 9.50 3.40 0.79
C GLU A 267 10.04 3.81 2.17
N LEU A 268 9.67 4.99 2.65
CA LEU A 268 9.98 5.38 4.01
C LEU A 268 9.04 4.71 5.01
N ILE A 269 7.74 4.62 4.72
CA ILE A 269 6.76 3.96 5.60
C ILE A 269 7.15 2.50 5.86
N ASN A 270 7.36 1.67 4.84
CA ASN A 270 7.72 0.27 5.11
C ASN A 270 9.16 0.12 5.64
N PHE A 271 10.03 1.13 5.56
CA PHE A 271 11.31 1.12 6.28
C PHE A 271 11.05 1.23 7.79
N PHE A 272 10.27 2.23 8.21
CA PHE A 272 9.91 2.42 9.62
C PHE A 272 9.10 1.24 10.17
N LEU A 273 8.15 0.71 9.42
CA LEU A 273 7.36 -0.45 9.85
C LEU A 273 8.24 -1.69 10.05
N ARG A 274 9.27 -1.91 9.22
CA ARG A 274 10.24 -3.01 9.43
C ARG A 274 11.07 -2.80 10.69
N GLN A 275 11.55 -1.58 10.92
CA GLN A 275 12.30 -1.27 12.14
C GLN A 275 11.44 -1.52 13.38
N LEU A 276 10.19 -1.09 13.37
CA LEU A 276 9.25 -1.30 14.47
C LEU A 276 8.91 -2.77 14.68
N ALA A 277 8.67 -3.53 13.61
CA ALA A 277 8.37 -4.96 13.71
C ALA A 277 9.53 -5.78 14.33
N THR A 278 10.76 -5.25 14.34
CA THR A 278 11.88 -5.88 15.08
C THR A 278 11.94 -5.53 16.56
N GLN A 279 11.24 -4.47 16.98
CA GLN A 279 11.27 -3.94 18.35
C GLN A 279 9.95 -4.16 19.10
N VAL A 280 8.84 -4.29 18.37
CA VAL A 280 7.49 -4.39 18.89
C VAL A 280 6.90 -5.71 18.42
N GLU A 281 6.51 -6.53 19.38
CA GLU A 281 5.86 -7.81 19.11
C GLU A 281 4.48 -7.59 18.50
N ILE A 282 4.18 -8.26 17.38
CA ILE A 282 2.87 -8.23 16.75
C ILE A 282 2.27 -9.63 16.82
N ARG A 283 1.07 -9.74 17.39
CA ARG A 283 0.31 -11.00 17.41
C ARG A 283 -1.02 -10.80 16.73
N THR A 284 -1.50 -11.81 16.02
CA THR A 284 -2.82 -11.80 15.37
C THR A 284 -3.62 -13.00 15.82
N PHE A 285 -4.91 -12.79 16.05
CA PHE A 285 -5.85 -13.77 16.62
C PHE A 285 -7.09 -13.96 15.75
N LEU A 286 -7.20 -13.22 14.63
CA LEU A 286 -8.40 -13.23 13.80
C LEU A 286 -8.73 -14.63 13.27
N GLU A 287 -7.75 -15.36 12.74
CA GLU A 287 -7.98 -16.71 12.19
C GLU A 287 -8.35 -17.73 13.28
N GLN A 288 -7.67 -17.69 14.44
CA GLN A 288 -7.97 -18.57 15.59
C GLN A 288 -9.42 -18.37 16.03
N ARG A 289 -9.83 -17.11 16.16
CA ARG A 289 -11.20 -16.75 16.56
C ARG A 289 -12.25 -17.14 15.53
N GLU A 290 -12.00 -16.93 14.24
CA GLU A 290 -12.97 -17.27 13.18
C GLU A 290 -13.07 -18.78 12.94
N SER A 291 -12.03 -19.55 13.28
CA SER A 291 -12.05 -21.01 13.24
C SER A 291 -12.61 -21.67 14.51
N GLY A 292 -12.94 -20.89 15.53
CA GLY A 292 -13.51 -21.38 16.80
C GLY A 292 -12.52 -22.13 17.69
N MET A 293 -11.21 -21.95 17.47
CA MET A 293 -10.12 -22.54 18.26
C MET A 293 -9.58 -21.58 19.32
#